data_AF-A0A9X0C9G7-F1
#
_entry.id   AF-A0A9X0C9G7-F1
#
_cell.length_a   1.000
_cell.length_b   1.000
_cell.length_c   1.000
_cell.angle_alpha   90.00
_cell.angle_beta   90.00
_cell.angle_gamma   90.00
#
_symmetry.space_group_name_H-M   'P 1'
#
loop_
_entity.id
_entity.type
_entity.pdbx_description
1 polymer ?
#
loop_
_entity_poly.entity_id
_entity_poly.type
_entity_poly.pdbx_seq_one_letter_code
_entity_poly.pdbx_strand_id
1 'polypeptide(L)'
;MGYAQGGRNGTGFQTGAEMAAAKSSMYGLLELVQFNVSDDRIIALTEGTNTIGHVGLVVPDVMEAQMYLETRGWRVLKRAGEAAEDFTGAVPSSMGIREFAGLHLAAKRALVMAQGLIGFEKFLMITDPDGNVVENRLID
;
A
#
# COMPACT_ATOMS: atom_id res chain seq x y z
N MET A 1 -4.96 -16.89 16.26
CA MET A 1 -5.81 -17.91 15.59
C MET A 1 -6.36 -17.30 14.31
N GLY A 2 -5.65 -17.46 13.20
CA GLY A 2 -6.07 -16.93 11.89
C GLY A 2 -7.03 -17.89 11.23
N TYR A 3 -8.28 -17.46 10.99
CA TYR A 3 -9.22 -18.22 10.19
C TYR A 3 -8.89 -18.02 8.71
N ALA A 4 -8.45 -19.07 8.02
CA ALA A 4 -8.36 -19.05 6.56
C ALA A 4 -9.77 -18.98 5.98
N GLN A 5 -10.13 -17.84 5.37
CA GLN A 5 -11.41 -17.66 4.68
C GLN A 5 -11.13 -17.07 3.29
N GLY A 6 -10.57 -17.90 2.42
CA GLY A 6 -10.64 -17.73 0.98
C GLY A 6 -11.69 -18.68 0.43
N GLY A 7 -12.92 -18.20 0.29
CA GLY A 7 -14.06 -19.01 -0.17
C GLY A 7 -14.53 -20.03 0.86
N ARG A 8 -15.85 -20.16 1.04
CA ARG A 8 -16.43 -21.15 1.96
C ARG A 8 -16.00 -22.58 1.58
N ASN A 9 -15.05 -23.15 2.33
CA ASN A 9 -14.64 -24.55 2.22
C ASN A 9 -15.66 -25.50 2.88
N GLY A 10 -16.88 -25.61 2.32
CA GLY A 10 -17.83 -26.63 2.77
C GLY A 10 -19.29 -26.58 2.30
N THR A 11 -19.75 -25.49 1.66
CA THR A 11 -21.17 -25.37 1.23
C THR A 11 -21.38 -24.96 -0.24
N GLY A 12 -20.30 -24.70 -0.99
CA GLY A 12 -20.28 -24.79 -2.46
C GLY A 12 -20.29 -23.49 -3.27
N PHE A 13 -20.98 -22.42 -2.89
CA PHE A 13 -20.95 -21.17 -3.67
C PHE A 13 -20.94 -19.91 -2.80
N GLN A 14 -20.09 -18.97 -3.21
CA GLN A 14 -20.04 -17.59 -2.71
C GLN A 14 -19.98 -16.69 -3.96
N THR A 15 -20.83 -15.67 -4.00
CA THR A 15 -20.80 -14.67 -5.07
C THR A 15 -19.56 -13.79 -4.95
N GLY A 16 -19.15 -13.16 -6.05
CA GLY A 16 -18.04 -12.20 -6.04
C GLY A 16 -18.28 -11.05 -5.05
N ALA A 17 -19.52 -10.57 -4.96
CA ALA A 17 -19.90 -9.52 -4.01
C ALA A 17 -19.76 -9.96 -2.55
N GLU A 18 -20.20 -11.17 -2.21
CA GLU A 18 -20.00 -11.72 -0.86
C GLU A 18 -18.52 -11.92 -0.53
N MET A 19 -17.70 -12.30 -1.52
CA MET A 19 -16.25 -12.46 -1.33
C MET A 19 -15.55 -11.12 -1.13
N ALA A 20 -15.91 -10.10 -1.91
CA ALA A 20 -15.38 -8.75 -1.78
C ALA A 20 -15.73 -8.11 -0.42
N ALA A 21 -16.99 -8.26 0.01
CA ALA A 21 -17.45 -7.79 1.31
C ALA A 21 -16.71 -8.50 2.46
N ALA A 22 -16.58 -9.83 2.39
CA ALA A 22 -15.87 -10.60 3.40
C ALA A 22 -14.38 -10.23 3.48
N LYS A 23 -13.70 -10.12 2.33
CA LYS A 23 -12.30 -9.69 2.23
C LYS A 23 -12.08 -8.34 2.91
N SER A 24 -12.96 -7.38 2.63
CA SER A 24 -12.86 -6.01 3.13
C SER A 24 -13.26 -5.86 4.60
N SER A 25 -13.99 -6.84 5.14
CA SER A 25 -14.44 -6.86 6.54
C SER A 25 -13.61 -7.79 7.44
N MET A 26 -12.49 -8.32 6.92
CA MET A 26 -11.58 -9.12 7.73
C MET A 26 -10.92 -8.22 8.78
N TYR A 27 -10.92 -8.66 10.03
CA TYR A 27 -10.19 -7.99 11.10
C TYR A 27 -8.70 -7.97 10.77
N GLY A 28 -8.13 -6.77 10.67
CA GLY A 28 -6.68 -6.54 10.62
C GLY A 28 -6.19 -6.13 12.00
N LEU A 29 -5.11 -6.76 12.47
CA LEU A 29 -4.37 -6.32 13.65
C LEU A 29 -2.98 -5.88 13.19
N LEU A 30 -2.62 -4.64 13.51
CA LEU A 30 -1.26 -4.12 13.36
C LEU A 30 -0.67 -3.94 14.76
N GLU A 31 0.42 -4.65 15.04
CA GLU A 31 1.18 -4.48 16.27
C GLU A 31 2.33 -3.51 16.03
N LEU A 32 2.34 -2.41 16.80
CA LEU A 32 3.44 -1.44 16.80
C LEU A 32 4.29 -1.69 18.03
N VAL A 33 5.56 -2.08 17.81
CA VAL A 33 6.50 -2.38 18.89
C VAL A 33 7.57 -1.30 18.95
N GLN A 34 7.81 -0.78 20.14
CA GLN A 34 8.80 0.26 20.37
C GLN A 34 9.76 -0.19 21.49
N PHE A 35 11.06 -0.09 21.22
CA PHE A 35 12.11 -0.38 22.18
C PHE A 35 12.87 0.91 22.51
N ASN A 36 12.79 1.36 23.77
CA ASN A 36 13.45 2.59 24.24
C ASN A 36 14.98 2.51 24.30
N VAL A 37 15.56 1.32 24.18
CA VAL A 37 17.00 1.04 24.38
C VAL A 37 17.64 0.41 23.15
N SER A 38 16.99 0.50 22.00
CA SER A 38 17.52 -0.06 20.76
C SER A 38 18.60 0.85 20.18
N ASP A 39 19.79 0.28 19.92
CA ASP A 39 20.83 0.94 19.11
C ASP A 39 20.59 0.78 17.60
N ASP A 40 19.68 -0.14 17.21
CA ASP A 40 19.34 -0.37 15.81
C ASP A 40 18.45 0.76 15.26
N ARG A 41 18.82 1.27 14.08
CA ARG A 41 18.02 2.23 13.31
C ARG A 41 17.26 1.52 12.20
N ILE A 42 15.93 1.46 12.32
CA ILE A 42 15.07 0.99 11.25
C ILE A 42 15.01 2.07 10.16
N ILE A 43 15.27 1.67 8.92
CA ILE A 43 15.21 2.57 7.77
C ILE A 43 13.75 2.67 7.32
N ALA A 44 13.27 3.90 7.14
CA ALA A 44 11.94 4.18 6.62
C ALA A 44 11.74 3.53 5.24
N LEU A 45 10.51 3.07 4.96
CA LEU A 45 10.14 2.49 3.66
C LEU A 45 10.35 3.47 2.50
N THR A 46 10.17 4.75 2.78
CA THR A 46 10.43 5.82 1.82
C THR A 46 11.91 6.02 1.50
N GLU A 47 12.81 5.51 2.36
CA GLU A 47 14.26 5.66 2.25
C GLU A 47 14.97 4.40 1.76
N GLY A 48 14.37 3.22 1.93
CA GLY A 48 14.95 1.96 1.46
C GLY A 48 13.95 0.80 1.50
N THR A 49 14.13 -0.15 0.58
CA THR A 49 13.32 -1.36 0.54
C THR A 49 13.55 -2.19 1.81
N ASN A 50 12.47 -2.62 2.45
CA ASN A 50 12.51 -3.72 3.41
C ASN A 50 11.52 -4.82 2.97
N THR A 51 11.29 -5.82 3.82
CA THR A 51 10.43 -6.97 3.49
C THR A 51 8.97 -6.59 3.18
N ILE A 52 8.46 -5.46 3.68
CA ILE A 52 7.08 -5.00 3.52
C ILE A 52 7.08 -3.73 2.68
N GLY A 53 6.17 -3.61 1.69
CA GLY A 53 6.13 -2.40 0.84
C GLY A 53 5.22 -1.29 1.35
N HIS A 54 4.09 -1.66 1.94
CA HIS A 54 3.10 -0.76 2.54
C HIS A 54 2.05 -1.57 3.32
N VAL A 55 1.23 -0.88 4.11
CA VAL A 55 -0.02 -1.42 4.68
C VAL A 55 -1.21 -0.82 3.93
N GLY A 56 -2.17 -1.66 3.55
CA GLY A 56 -3.38 -1.22 2.85
C GLY A 56 -4.58 -1.04 3.78
N LEU A 57 -5.22 0.12 3.70
CA LEU A 57 -6.49 0.44 4.34
C LEU A 57 -7.57 0.56 3.28
N VAL A 58 -8.70 -0.08 3.56
CA VAL A 58 -9.90 0.00 2.73
C VAL A 58 -10.78 1.11 3.29
N VAL A 59 -11.08 2.09 2.44
CA VAL A 59 -11.88 3.27 2.80
C VAL A 59 -13.16 3.34 1.95
N PRO A 60 -14.26 3.92 2.48
CA PRO A 60 -15.51 4.05 1.73
C PRO A 60 -15.40 5.00 0.52
N ASP A 61 -14.61 6.06 0.64
CA ASP A 61 -14.34 7.03 -0.42
C ASP A 61 -12.87 7.50 -0.34
N VAL A 62 -12.10 7.25 -1.40
CA VAL A 62 -10.67 7.59 -1.44
C VAL A 62 -10.42 9.09 -1.60
N MET A 63 -11.33 9.81 -2.28
CA MET A 63 -11.23 11.25 -2.49
C MET A 63 -11.57 12.01 -1.22
N GLU A 64 -12.60 11.58 -0.48
CA GLU A 64 -12.91 12.13 0.84
C GLU A 64 -11.78 11.85 1.84
N ALA A 65 -11.23 10.62 1.84
CA ALA A 65 -10.08 10.26 2.67
C ALA A 65 -8.87 11.14 2.35
N GLN A 66 -8.55 11.37 1.07
CA GLN A 66 -7.46 12.25 0.66
C GLN A 66 -7.65 13.67 1.19
N MET A 67 -8.82 14.27 0.95
CA MET A 67 -9.12 15.63 1.40
C MET A 67 -9.02 15.74 2.94
N TYR A 68 -9.55 14.74 3.66
CA TYR A 68 -9.44 14.70 5.11
C TYR A 68 -7.98 14.64 5.58
N LEU A 69 -7.15 13.80 4.98
CA LEU A 69 -5.74 13.65 5.37
C LEU A 69 -4.91 14.89 5.01
N GLU A 70 -5.11 15.47 3.83
CA GLU A 70 -4.44 16.70 3.40
C GLU A 70 -4.79 17.88 4.32
N THR A 71 -6.06 18.05 4.69
CA THR A 71 -6.49 19.12 5.62
C THR A 71 -5.92 18.95 7.03
N ARG A 72 -5.52 17.74 7.40
CA ARG A 72 -4.84 17.43 8.67
C ARG A 72 -3.32 17.50 8.58
N GLY A 73 -2.77 17.89 7.42
CA GLY A 73 -1.32 18.04 7.23
C GLY A 73 -0.57 16.72 7.11
N TRP A 74 -1.26 15.62 6.78
CA TRP A 74 -0.59 14.36 6.49
C TRP A 74 0.25 14.49 5.21
N ARG A 75 1.41 13.83 5.22
CA ARG A 75 2.29 13.82 4.05
C ARG A 75 1.76 12.83 3.03
N VAL A 76 1.16 13.37 1.97
CA VAL A 76 0.74 12.62 0.78
C VAL A 76 1.97 12.36 -0.09
N LEU A 77 2.19 11.09 -0.44
CA LEU A 77 3.28 10.66 -1.33
C LEU A 77 2.81 10.50 -2.77
N LYS A 78 1.54 10.12 -2.97
CA LYS A 78 0.87 10.00 -4.27
C LYS A 78 -0.63 10.22 -4.06
N ARG A 79 -1.25 11.09 -4.85
CA ARG A 79 -2.70 11.31 -4.81
C ARG A 79 -3.49 10.26 -5.57
N ALA A 80 -4.75 10.06 -5.19
CA ALA A 80 -5.72 9.37 -6.03
C ALA A 80 -5.91 10.16 -7.34
N GLY A 81 -5.99 9.43 -8.45
CA GLY A 81 -6.02 9.96 -9.82
C GLY A 81 -4.64 10.20 -10.46
N GLU A 82 -3.54 10.24 -9.68
CA GLU A 82 -2.19 10.37 -10.24
C GLU A 82 -1.69 9.02 -10.78
N ALA A 83 -1.21 9.01 -12.02
CA ALA A 83 -0.63 7.83 -12.66
C ALA A 83 0.74 7.48 -12.07
N ALA A 84 1.18 6.23 -12.27
CA ALA A 84 2.55 5.84 -12.00
C ALA A 84 3.46 6.36 -13.13
N GLU A 85 4.08 7.52 -12.94
CA GLU A 85 4.87 8.17 -14.01
C GLU A 85 6.39 7.92 -13.88
N ASP A 86 6.89 7.60 -12.68
CA ASP A 86 8.33 7.46 -12.43
C ASP A 86 8.66 6.32 -11.44
N PHE A 87 9.91 5.88 -11.46
CA PHE A 87 10.53 4.90 -10.56
C PHE A 87 11.51 5.56 -9.58
N THR A 88 11.44 6.89 -9.43
CA THR A 88 12.20 7.63 -8.42
C THR A 88 11.28 8.13 -7.30
N GLY A 89 11.84 8.36 -6.12
CA GLY A 89 11.09 8.87 -4.96
C GLY A 89 10.58 7.80 -4.00
N ALA A 90 9.74 8.24 -3.07
CA ALA A 90 9.35 7.48 -1.87
C ALA A 90 8.48 6.24 -2.19
N VAL A 91 7.51 6.38 -3.09
CA VAL A 91 6.58 5.29 -3.43
C VAL A 91 7.25 4.17 -4.23
N PRO A 92 8.06 4.45 -5.27
CA PRO A 92 8.85 3.39 -5.91
C PRO A 92 9.86 2.74 -4.97
N SER A 93 10.47 3.52 -4.05
CA SER A 93 11.41 2.98 -3.06
C SER A 93 10.75 1.95 -2.13
N SER A 94 9.53 2.23 -1.65
CA SER A 94 8.81 1.30 -0.79
C SER A 94 8.41 0.02 -1.53
N MET A 95 8.24 0.09 -2.85
CA MET A 95 7.95 -1.09 -3.69
C MET A 95 9.20 -1.81 -4.21
N GLY A 96 10.39 -1.44 -3.75
CA GLY A 96 11.64 -2.08 -4.18
C GLY A 96 12.11 -1.66 -5.58
N ILE A 97 11.48 -0.65 -6.16
CA ILE A 97 11.79 -0.09 -7.48
C ILE A 97 12.65 1.16 -7.28
N ARG A 98 13.86 1.00 -6.71
CA ARG A 98 14.81 2.10 -6.52
C ARG A 98 15.78 2.25 -7.70
N GLU A 99 16.39 3.42 -7.83
CA GLU A 99 17.65 3.59 -8.56
C GLU A 99 18.76 2.74 -7.92
N PHE A 100 18.90 1.50 -8.40
CA PHE A 100 20.20 0.84 -8.46
C PHE A 100 20.63 0.88 -9.91
N ALA A 101 21.80 1.45 -10.14
CA ALA A 101 22.39 1.69 -11.44
C ALA A 101 22.30 0.45 -12.37
N GLY A 102 21.71 0.63 -13.54
CA GLY A 102 22.11 -0.06 -14.77
C GLY A 102 21.50 -1.42 -15.12
N LEU A 103 21.23 -2.32 -14.17
CA LEU A 103 21.07 -3.74 -14.56
C LEU A 103 19.71 -4.11 -15.21
N HIS A 104 18.60 -3.45 -14.86
CA HIS A 104 17.25 -3.87 -15.31
C HIS A 104 16.28 -2.70 -15.62
N LEU A 105 16.78 -1.60 -16.19
CA LEU A 105 15.97 -0.39 -16.43
C LEU A 105 14.70 -0.66 -17.26
N ALA A 106 14.80 -1.49 -18.32
CA ALA A 106 13.66 -1.85 -19.15
C ALA A 106 12.58 -2.62 -18.38
N ALA A 107 12.98 -3.59 -17.55
CA ALA A 107 12.04 -4.35 -16.72
C ALA A 107 11.36 -3.46 -15.67
N LYS A 108 12.10 -2.52 -15.06
CA LYS A 108 11.53 -1.54 -14.11
C LYS A 108 10.49 -0.63 -14.76
N ARG A 109 10.77 -0.13 -15.97
CA ARG A 109 9.78 0.65 -16.74
C ARG A 109 8.52 -0.17 -17.06
N ALA A 110 8.69 -1.44 -17.40
CA ALA A 110 7.56 -2.34 -17.62
C ALA A 110 6.73 -2.56 -16.35
N LEU A 111 7.37 -2.67 -15.17
CA LEU A 111 6.66 -2.76 -13.89
C LEU A 111 5.84 -1.50 -13.58
N VAL A 112 6.39 -0.31 -13.83
CA VAL A 112 5.66 0.96 -13.66
C VAL A 112 4.44 1.02 -14.59
N MET A 113 4.60 0.65 -15.87
CA MET A 113 3.46 0.56 -16.78
C MET A 113 2.42 -0.46 -16.30
N ALA A 114 2.88 -1.61 -15.77
CA ALA A 114 1.99 -2.64 -15.23
C ALA A 114 1.23 -2.16 -13.98
N GLN A 115 1.80 -1.25 -13.17
CA GLN A 115 1.10 -0.63 -12.06
C GLN A 115 -0.12 0.17 -12.53
N GLY A 116 0.01 0.92 -13.64
CA GLY A 116 -1.14 1.57 -14.28
C GLY A 116 -2.24 0.57 -14.66
N LEU A 117 -1.86 -0.59 -15.22
CA LEU A 117 -2.82 -1.64 -15.61
C LEU A 117 -3.59 -2.25 -14.45
N ILE A 118 -3.00 -2.32 -13.25
CA ILE A 118 -3.65 -2.84 -12.04
C ILE A 118 -4.39 -1.77 -11.24
N GLY A 119 -4.56 -0.57 -11.81
CA GLY A 119 -5.37 0.50 -11.22
C GLY A 119 -4.65 1.30 -10.14
N PHE A 120 -3.31 1.39 -10.18
CA PHE A 120 -2.52 2.12 -9.20
C PHE A 120 -2.94 3.60 -9.05
N GLU A 121 -3.46 4.20 -10.12
CA GLU A 121 -4.05 5.54 -10.11
C GLU A 121 -5.21 5.69 -9.12
N LYS A 122 -5.95 4.62 -8.82
CA LYS A 122 -7.09 4.63 -7.88
C LYS A 122 -6.68 4.72 -6.41
N PHE A 123 -5.40 4.56 -6.10
CA PHE A 123 -4.92 4.50 -4.73
C PHE A 123 -4.33 5.84 -4.27
N LEU A 124 -4.52 6.14 -2.99
CA LEU A 124 -3.85 7.22 -2.28
C LEU A 124 -2.71 6.61 -1.45
N MET A 125 -1.49 7.13 -1.59
CA MET A 125 -0.35 6.74 -0.75
C MET A 125 0.02 7.88 0.19
N ILE A 126 0.04 7.59 1.48
CA ILE A 126 0.49 8.51 2.53
C ILE A 126 1.66 7.88 3.29
N THR A 127 2.27 8.68 4.17
CA THR A 127 3.25 8.17 5.12
C THR A 127 2.91 8.54 6.55
N ASP A 128 3.21 7.63 7.47
CA ASP A 128 3.17 7.90 8.91
C ASP A 128 4.44 8.67 9.36
N PRO A 129 4.53 9.06 10.64
CA PRO A 129 5.70 9.80 11.15
C PRO A 129 7.03 9.05 11.04
N ASP A 130 7.02 7.72 11.03
CA ASP A 130 8.22 6.87 10.97
C ASP A 130 8.64 6.55 9.53
N GLY A 131 7.90 7.04 8.53
CA GLY A 131 8.20 6.82 7.12
C GLY A 131 7.69 5.48 6.58
N ASN A 132 6.74 4.83 7.27
CA ASN A 132 6.00 3.71 6.72
C ASN A 132 5.00 4.21 5.69
N VAL A 133 4.73 3.40 4.65
CA VAL A 133 3.78 3.74 3.59
C VAL A 133 2.43 3.10 3.87
N VAL A 134 1.36 3.89 3.75
CA VAL A 134 -0.02 3.43 3.87
C VAL A 134 -0.77 3.69 2.56
N GLU A 135 -1.28 2.61 1.97
CA GLU A 135 -2.16 2.64 0.80
C GLU A 135 -3.62 2.79 1.27
N ASN A 136 -4.36 3.74 0.73
CA ASN A 136 -5.81 3.85 0.92
C ASN A 136 -6.50 3.56 -0.41
N ARG A 137 -7.49 2.65 -0.39
CA ARG A 137 -8.23 2.23 -1.58
C ARG A 137 -9.71 1.98 -1.30
N LEU A 138 -10.52 2.03 -2.35
CA LEU A 138 -11.94 1.68 -2.30
C LEU A 138 -12.18 0.17 -2.13
N ILE A 139 -13.38 -0.17 -1.65
CA ILE A 139 -13.96 -1.52 -1.82
C ILE A 139 -14.42 -1.63 -3.28
N ASP A 140 -13.80 -2.53 -4.04
CA ASP A 140 -14.31 -2.98 -5.35
C ASP A 140 -15.29 -4.15 -5.18
#